data_AF-A0A6M8VCF5-F1
#
_entry.id   AF-A0A6M8VCF5-F1
#
_cell.length_a   1.000
_cell.length_b   1.000
_cell.length_c   1.000
_cell.angle_alpha   90.00
_cell.angle_beta   90.00
_cell.angle_gamma   90.00
#
_symmetry.space_group_name_H-M   'P 1'
#
loop_
_entity.id
_entity.type
_entity.pdbx_description
1 polymer ?
#
loop_
_entity_poly.entity_id
_entity_poly.type
_entity_poly.pdbx_seq_one_letter_code
_entity_poly.pdbx_strand_id
1 'polypeptide(L)'
;MNTKIFLVSILLTVTTLLSAQDKISLTEVEKVREYLSLNDSQYNSIKKYVTEIESILDEDKRIIEDLKKRVMNDDEPGFFEKIKAKRGRDDRVSKIKDLKKKIERQLNDEQKEKYKNIIKPDLQGLSKEEIFGPEK
;
A
#
# COMPACT_ATOMS: atom_id res chain seq x y z
N MET A 1 33.66 -26.72 55.74
CA MET A 1 33.56 -26.96 54.29
C MET A 1 32.86 -25.77 53.65
N ASN A 2 33.58 -25.06 52.78
CA ASN A 2 33.11 -24.26 51.64
C ASN A 2 32.38 -22.91 51.87
N THR A 3 33.14 -21.91 52.28
CA THR A 3 33.49 -20.69 51.52
C THR A 3 32.73 -20.34 50.21
N LYS A 4 32.06 -19.17 50.24
CA LYS A 4 31.98 -18.04 49.27
C LYS A 4 31.01 -18.00 48.06
N ILE A 5 30.18 -16.95 48.11
CA ILE A 5 29.99 -15.82 47.14
C ILE A 5 29.26 -16.07 45.81
N PHE A 6 28.08 -15.45 45.72
CA PHE A 6 27.47 -14.67 44.63
C PHE A 6 28.16 -14.67 43.24
N LEU A 7 27.40 -14.97 42.18
CA LEU A 7 27.52 -14.21 40.92
C LEU A 7 26.27 -14.32 40.03
N VAL A 8 25.91 -13.15 39.53
CA VAL A 8 24.77 -12.78 38.68
C VAL A 8 24.76 -13.55 37.36
N SER A 9 23.57 -13.95 36.91
CA SER A 9 23.26 -14.09 35.49
C SER A 9 21.82 -13.64 35.28
N ILE A 10 21.66 -12.34 35.09
CA ILE A 10 20.52 -11.75 34.38
C ILE A 10 20.51 -12.40 33.00
N LEU A 11 19.62 -13.38 32.80
CA LEU A 11 19.26 -13.77 31.44
C LEU A 11 18.07 -12.90 31.05
N LEU A 12 18.37 -11.83 30.32
CA LEU A 12 17.43 -11.15 29.43
C LEU A 12 16.74 -12.23 28.59
N THR A 13 15.49 -12.56 28.89
CA THR A 13 14.55 -13.01 27.86
C THR A 13 13.71 -11.80 27.47
N VAL A 14 14.38 -10.81 26.86
CA VAL A 14 13.72 -9.99 25.86
C VAL A 14 13.64 -10.86 24.61
N THR A 15 12.52 -10.74 23.90
CA THR A 15 12.10 -11.49 22.70
C THR A 15 11.29 -12.74 23.04
N THR A 16 10.01 -12.87 22.72
CA THR A 16 9.16 -12.11 21.80
C THR A 16 7.80 -11.88 22.43
N LEU A 17 7.52 -10.63 22.83
CA LEU A 17 6.20 -10.10 22.55
C LEU A 17 6.03 -10.30 21.04
N LEU A 18 5.28 -11.32 20.64
CA LEU A 18 4.59 -11.32 19.36
C LEU A 18 3.57 -10.18 19.48
N SER A 19 4.09 -8.95 19.46
CA SER A 19 3.29 -7.75 19.38
C SER A 19 2.41 -7.96 18.17
N ALA A 20 1.13 -7.63 18.32
CA ALA A 20 0.31 -7.23 17.19
C ALA A 20 1.12 -6.16 16.45
N GLN A 21 1.91 -6.59 15.46
CA GLN A 21 2.77 -5.71 14.72
C GLN A 21 1.79 -4.97 13.82
N ASP A 22 1.49 -3.73 14.20
CA ASP A 22 0.71 -2.81 13.37
C ASP A 22 1.26 -2.93 11.96
N LYS A 23 0.45 -3.49 11.05
CA LYS A 23 0.88 -3.72 9.68
C LYS A 23 1.09 -2.36 9.05
N ILE A 24 2.36 -2.04 8.77
CA ILE A 24 2.74 -0.75 8.20
C ILE A 24 2.20 -0.63 6.78
N SER A 25 1.51 0.47 6.49
CA SER A 25 1.06 0.78 5.12
C SER A 25 2.14 1.49 4.33
N LEU A 26 2.23 1.20 3.04
CA LEU A 26 3.14 1.90 2.12
C LEU A 26 2.87 3.41 2.05
N THR A 27 1.63 3.82 2.31
CA THR A 27 1.22 5.24 2.37
C THR A 27 1.72 5.96 3.62
N GLU A 28 2.11 5.24 4.67
CA GLU A 28 2.69 5.80 5.89
C GLU A 28 4.21 5.97 5.73
N VAL A 29 4.64 6.84 4.81
CA VAL A 29 6.03 6.92 4.32
C VAL A 29 7.07 7.10 5.43
N GLU A 30 6.74 7.82 6.52
CA GLU A 30 7.65 7.95 7.68
C GLU A 30 7.84 6.63 8.42
N LYS A 31 6.77 5.87 8.67
CA LYS A 31 6.87 4.54 9.28
C LYS A 31 7.61 3.56 8.37
N VAL A 32 7.40 3.66 7.06
CA VAL A 32 8.14 2.87 6.05
C VAL A 32 9.64 3.21 6.09
N ARG A 33 9.99 4.50 6.22
CA ARG A 33 11.37 4.96 6.35
C ARG A 33 12.06 4.29 7.53
N GLU A 34 11.44 4.35 8.70
CA GLU A 34 11.98 3.77 9.92
C GLU A 34 12.09 2.24 9.82
N TYR A 35 11.01 1.59 9.39
CA TYR A 35 10.92 0.13 9.31
C TYR A 35 11.90 -0.51 8.32
N LEU A 36 12.09 0.12 7.16
CA LEU A 36 13.06 -0.33 6.16
C LEU A 36 14.45 0.28 6.36
N SER A 37 14.61 1.15 7.36
CA SER A 37 15.85 1.90 7.62
C SER A 37 16.38 2.57 6.33
N LEU A 38 15.49 3.29 5.63
CA LEU A 38 15.81 3.92 4.36
C LEU A 38 16.79 5.06 4.56
N ASN A 39 17.78 5.16 3.67
CA ASN A 39 18.59 6.37 3.55
C ASN A 39 17.79 7.50 2.88
N ASP A 40 18.31 8.74 2.94
CA ASP A 40 17.60 9.91 2.41
C ASP A 40 17.28 9.81 0.90
N SER A 41 18.18 9.22 0.11
CA SER A 41 17.97 9.05 -1.32
C SER A 41 16.82 8.07 -1.62
N GLN A 42 16.81 6.93 -0.94
CA GLN A 42 15.73 5.94 -1.01
C GLN A 42 14.41 6.54 -0.52
N TYR A 43 14.41 7.19 0.64
CA TYR A 43 13.22 7.83 1.22
C TYR A 43 12.61 8.85 0.28
N ASN A 44 13.40 9.78 -0.27
CA ASN A 44 12.90 10.82 -1.18
C ASN A 44 12.31 10.21 -2.46
N SER A 45 12.97 9.19 -3.02
CA SER A 45 12.49 8.50 -4.22
C SER A 45 11.19 7.74 -3.95
N ILE A 46 11.13 6.99 -2.84
CA ILE A 46 9.96 6.21 -2.45
C ILE A 46 8.79 7.14 -2.13
N LYS A 47 9.01 8.22 -1.37
CA LYS A 47 7.98 9.23 -1.08
C LYS A 47 7.34 9.77 -2.35
N LYS A 48 8.15 10.12 -3.35
CA LYS A 48 7.66 10.59 -4.65
C LYS A 48 6.74 9.57 -5.32
N TYR A 49 7.16 8.30 -5.38
CA TYR A 49 6.35 7.25 -6.00
C TYR A 49 5.07 6.95 -5.21
N VAL A 50 5.10 7.03 -3.88
CA VAL A 50 3.92 6.87 -3.02
C VAL A 50 2.92 8.00 -3.25
N THR A 51 3.38 9.25 -3.30
CA THR A 51 2.52 10.40 -3.63
C THR A 51 1.87 10.25 -5.02
N GLU A 52 2.60 9.72 -6.00
CA GLU A 52 2.04 9.43 -7.33
C GLU A 52 0.98 8.32 -7.28
N ILE A 53 1.20 7.26 -6.49
CA ILE A 53 0.19 6.22 -6.25
C ILE A 53 -1.07 6.83 -5.62
N GLU A 54 -0.94 7.63 -4.56
CA GLU A 54 -2.06 8.30 -3.88
C GLU A 54 -2.85 9.18 -4.84
N SER A 55 -2.17 9.96 -5.68
CA SER A 55 -2.83 10.76 -6.71
C SER A 55 -3.62 9.92 -7.71
N ILE A 56 -3.13 8.75 -8.11
CA ILE A 56 -3.83 7.84 -9.03
C ILE A 56 -5.08 7.24 -8.34
N LEU A 57 -4.98 6.88 -7.06
CA LEU A 57 -6.09 6.35 -6.27
C LEU A 57 -7.20 7.40 -6.13
N ASP A 58 -6.83 8.64 -5.82
CA ASP A 58 -7.76 9.75 -5.68
C ASP A 58 -8.44 10.12 -7.00
N GLU A 59 -7.69 10.16 -8.10
CA GLU A 59 -8.24 10.39 -9.44
C GLU A 59 -9.29 9.33 -9.77
N ASP A 60 -8.95 8.06 -9.56
CA ASP A 60 -9.87 6.97 -9.83
C ASP A 60 -11.14 7.06 -8.99
N LYS A 61 -10.98 7.29 -7.68
CA LYS A 61 -12.11 7.44 -6.76
C LYS A 61 -13.07 8.53 -7.25
N ARG A 62 -12.56 9.69 -7.68
CA ARG A 62 -13.38 10.77 -8.24
C ARG A 62 -14.13 10.35 -9.50
N ILE A 63 -13.45 9.66 -10.43
CA ILE A 63 -14.09 9.15 -11.66
C ILE A 63 -15.25 8.20 -11.32
N ILE A 64 -15.05 7.27 -10.39
CA ILE A 64 -16.09 6.32 -9.99
C ILE A 64 -17.23 7.01 -9.26
N GLU A 65 -16.94 7.95 -8.37
CA GLU A 65 -17.98 8.75 -7.69
C GLU A 65 -18.82 9.57 -8.68
N ASP A 66 -18.21 10.14 -9.71
CA ASP A 66 -18.94 10.89 -10.74
C ASP A 66 -19.80 9.95 -11.61
N LEU A 67 -19.30 8.76 -11.98
CA LEU A 67 -20.10 7.76 -12.68
C LEU A 67 -21.29 7.29 -11.83
N LYS A 68 -21.09 7.05 -10.54
CA LYS A 68 -22.18 6.70 -9.60
C LYS A 68 -23.24 7.79 -9.54
N LYS A 69 -22.84 9.06 -9.42
CA LYS A 69 -23.77 10.20 -9.39
C LYS A 69 -24.61 10.29 -10.66
N ARG A 70 -24.00 10.08 -11.83
CA ARG A 70 -24.72 10.06 -13.11
C ARG A 70 -25.75 8.95 -13.15
N VAL A 71 -25.37 7.72 -12.78
CA VAL A 71 -26.30 6.58 -12.68
C VAL A 71 -27.46 6.86 -11.70
N MET A 72 -27.19 7.48 -10.55
CA MET A 72 -28.24 7.86 -9.58
C MET A 72 -29.21 8.94 -10.10
N ASN A 73 -28.82 9.69 -11.13
CA ASN A 73 -29.60 10.75 -11.75
C ASN A 73 -30.21 10.30 -13.10
N ASP A 74 -30.36 9.00 -13.32
CA ASP A 74 -30.88 8.40 -14.56
C ASP A 74 -30.09 8.76 -15.84
N ASP A 75 -28.84 9.23 -15.70
CA ASP A 75 -27.88 9.50 -16.77
C ASP A 75 -26.86 8.35 -16.86
N GLU A 76 -27.34 7.17 -17.24
CA GLU A 76 -26.47 5.99 -17.29
C GLU A 76 -25.40 6.13 -18.40
N PRO A 77 -24.11 5.94 -18.08
CA PRO A 77 -23.05 6.03 -19.08
C PRO A 77 -23.26 5.00 -20.20
N GLY A 78 -23.17 5.46 -21.45
CA GLY A 78 -23.32 4.59 -22.63
C GLY A 78 -22.22 3.53 -22.73
N PHE A 79 -22.41 2.53 -23.60
CA PHE A 79 -21.47 1.40 -23.77
C PHE A 79 -20.00 1.84 -23.91
N PHE A 80 -19.72 2.82 -24.77
CA PHE A 80 -18.35 3.31 -24.99
C PHE A 80 -17.77 4.01 -23.76
N GLU A 81 -18.58 4.71 -22.96
CA GLU A 81 -18.14 5.36 -21.73
C GLU A 81 -17.77 4.32 -20.68
N LYS A 82 -18.55 3.24 -20.55
CA LYS A 82 -18.23 2.10 -19.67
C LYS A 82 -16.91 1.44 -20.06
N ILE A 83 -16.70 1.22 -21.37
CA ILE A 83 -15.43 0.68 -21.88
C ILE A 83 -14.26 1.62 -21.59
N LYS A 84 -14.45 2.93 -21.77
CA LYS A 84 -13.43 3.95 -21.47
C LYS A 84 -13.08 3.97 -19.98
N ALA A 85 -14.09 3.92 -19.10
CA ALA A 85 -13.90 3.87 -17.65
C ALA A 85 -13.11 2.62 -17.23
N LYS A 86 -13.48 1.45 -17.75
CA LYS A 86 -12.76 0.19 -17.49
C LYS A 86 -11.32 0.25 -17.97
N ARG A 87 -11.08 0.66 -19.23
CA ARG A 87 -9.71 0.78 -19.76
C ARG A 87 -8.87 1.77 -18.95
N GLY A 88 -9.45 2.90 -18.58
CA GLY A 88 -8.78 3.88 -17.71
C GLY A 88 -8.41 3.29 -16.34
N ARG A 89 -9.27 2.46 -15.73
CA ARG A 89 -8.95 1.73 -14.51
C ARG A 89 -7.78 0.78 -14.74
N ASP A 90 -7.85 -0.05 -15.78
CA ASP A 90 -6.82 -1.04 -16.10
C ASP A 90 -5.45 -0.36 -16.31
N ASP A 91 -5.42 0.81 -16.97
CA ASP A 91 -4.20 1.62 -17.13
C ASP A 91 -3.66 2.13 -15.79
N ARG A 92 -4.54 2.63 -14.90
CA ARG A 92 -4.15 3.08 -13.55
C ARG A 92 -3.62 1.94 -12.69
N VAL A 93 -4.24 0.75 -12.77
CA VAL A 93 -3.74 -0.49 -12.12
C VAL A 93 -2.32 -0.79 -12.59
N SER A 94 -2.08 -0.74 -13.90
CA SER A 94 -0.74 -0.98 -14.46
C SER A 94 0.28 0.05 -13.96
N LYS A 95 -0.07 1.34 -13.93
CA LYS A 95 0.80 2.40 -13.40
C LYS A 95 1.16 2.18 -11.94
N ILE A 96 0.19 1.86 -11.09
CA ILE A 96 0.43 1.55 -9.67
C ILE A 96 1.38 0.35 -9.52
N LYS A 97 1.18 -0.71 -10.32
CA LYS A 97 2.08 -1.88 -10.33
C LYS A 97 3.51 -1.50 -10.71
N ASP A 98 3.69 -0.63 -11.69
CA ASP A 98 5.01 -0.17 -12.12
C ASP A 98 5.68 0.74 -11.08
N LEU A 99 4.91 1.59 -10.40
CA LEU A 99 5.41 2.41 -9.28
C LEU A 99 5.87 1.54 -8.10
N LYS A 100 5.11 0.49 -7.75
CA LYS A 100 5.51 -0.50 -6.73
C LYS A 100 6.84 -1.19 -7.11
N LYS A 101 6.99 -1.59 -8.38
CA LYS A 101 8.27 -2.17 -8.87
C LYS A 101 9.43 -1.17 -8.80
N LYS A 102 9.17 0.11 -9.10
CA LYS A 102 10.20 1.17 -8.97
C LYS A 102 10.63 1.34 -7.52
N ILE A 103 9.71 1.30 -6.57
CA ILE A 103 9.99 1.30 -5.12
C ILE A 103 10.85 0.10 -4.76
N GLU A 104 10.44 -1.12 -5.13
CA GLU A 104 11.17 -2.35 -4.81
C GLU A 104 12.61 -2.36 -5.35
N ARG A 105 12.86 -1.78 -6.53
CA ARG A 105 14.20 -1.63 -7.12
C ARG A 105 15.12 -0.67 -6.36
N GLN A 106 14.57 0.22 -5.52
CA GLN A 106 15.40 1.10 -4.67
C GLN A 106 15.92 0.37 -3.43
N LEU A 107 15.38 -0.80 -3.11
CA LEU A 107 15.67 -1.54 -1.89
C LEU A 107 16.81 -2.54 -2.10
N ASN A 108 17.63 -2.72 -1.07
CA ASN A 108 18.55 -3.86 -1.00
C ASN A 108 17.80 -5.13 -0.58
N ASP A 109 18.49 -6.28 -0.56
CA ASP A 109 17.81 -7.56 -0.35
C ASP A 109 17.20 -7.72 1.06
N GLU A 110 17.87 -7.20 2.10
CA GLU A 110 17.30 -7.19 3.46
C GLU A 110 16.03 -6.33 3.53
N GLN A 111 16.06 -5.16 2.90
CA GLN A 111 14.92 -4.25 2.82
C GLN A 111 13.77 -4.86 2.02
N LYS A 112 14.04 -5.62 0.94
CA LYS A 112 13.01 -6.32 0.17
C LYS A 112 12.27 -7.37 1.00
N GLU A 113 12.98 -8.12 1.85
CA GLU A 113 12.32 -9.09 2.74
C GLU A 113 11.35 -8.39 3.71
N LYS A 114 11.76 -7.27 4.31
CA LYS A 114 10.87 -6.45 5.14
C LYS A 114 9.71 -5.87 4.32
N TYR A 115 9.98 -5.39 3.11
CA TYR A 115 8.99 -4.78 2.21
C TYR A 115 7.84 -5.72 1.84
N LYS A 116 8.04 -7.03 1.82
CA LYS A 116 6.96 -8.01 1.60
C LYS A 116 5.84 -7.89 2.65
N ASN A 117 6.18 -7.53 3.88
CA ASN A 117 5.25 -7.41 5.00
C ASN A 117 4.49 -6.07 5.07
N ILE A 118 4.90 -5.08 4.26
CA ILE A 118 4.20 -3.80 4.15
C ILE A 118 2.91 -3.97 3.34
N ILE A 119 1.80 -3.41 3.85
CA ILE A 119 0.52 -3.32 3.14
C ILE A 119 0.69 -2.36 1.96
N LYS A 120 0.37 -2.82 0.76
CA LYS A 120 0.50 -2.03 -0.47
C LYS A 120 -0.90 -1.62 -0.92
N PRO A 121 -1.18 -0.33 -1.14
CA PRO A 121 -2.46 0.09 -1.70
C PRO A 121 -2.59 -0.51 -3.10
N ASP A 122 -3.78 -0.94 -3.49
CA ASP A 122 -4.00 -1.54 -4.80
C ASP A 122 -5.33 -1.10 -5.39
N LEU A 123 -5.40 -1.14 -6.71
CA LEU A 123 -6.65 -0.98 -7.44
C LEU A 123 -6.99 -2.32 -8.08
N GLN A 124 -8.18 -2.81 -7.82
CA GLN A 124 -8.70 -3.97 -8.53
C GLN A 124 -9.31 -3.53 -9.86
N GLY A 125 -9.46 -4.48 -10.79
CA GLY A 125 -10.19 -4.23 -12.03
C GLY A 125 -11.62 -3.75 -11.74
N LEU A 126 -12.12 -2.83 -12.56
CA LEU A 126 -13.41 -2.20 -12.33
C LEU A 126 -14.54 -3.24 -12.45
N SER A 127 -15.22 -3.50 -11.35
CA SER A 127 -16.40 -4.36 -11.28
C SER A 127 -17.65 -3.60 -11.70
N LYS A 128 -18.70 -4.30 -12.13
CA LYS A 128 -19.98 -3.65 -12.47
C LYS A 128 -20.62 -3.06 -11.23
N GLU A 129 -20.56 -3.80 -10.13
CA GLU A 129 -21.17 -3.50 -8.85
C GLU A 129 -20.60 -2.22 -8.25
N GLU A 130 -19.32 -1.93 -8.52
CA GLU A 130 -18.70 -0.66 -8.14
C GLU A 130 -19.34 0.56 -8.78
N ILE A 131 -20.00 0.46 -9.95
CA ILE A 131 -20.68 1.61 -10.58
C ILE A 131 -22.20 1.52 -10.41
N PHE A 132 -22.77 0.34 -10.62
CA PHE A 132 -24.23 0.15 -10.74
C PHE A 132 -24.89 -0.37 -9.46
N GLY A 133 -24.10 -0.68 -8.42
CA GLY A 133 -24.60 -1.36 -7.23
C GLY A 133 -24.79 -2.86 -7.43
N PRO A 134 -25.19 -3.61 -6.39
CA PRO A 134 -25.41 -5.05 -6.50
C PRO A 134 -26.54 -5.36 -7.49
N GLU A 135 -26.35 -6.37 -8.35
CA GLU A 135 -27.43 -6.90 -9.19
C GLU A 135 -28.58 -7.40 -8.28
N LYS A 136 -29.82 -7.01 -8.60
CA LYS A 136 -31.03 -7.39 -7.86
C LYS A 136 -31.51 -8.78 -8.23
#